data_AF-M0EIA2-F1
#
_entry.id   AF-M0EIA2-F1
#
_cell.length_a   1.000
_cell.length_b   1.000
_cell.length_c   1.000
_cell.angle_alpha   90.00
_cell.angle_beta   90.00
_cell.angle_gamma   90.00
#
_symmetry.space_group_name_H-M   'P 1'
#
loop_
_entity.id
_entity.type
_entity.pdbx_description
1 polymer ?
#
loop_
_entity_poly.entity_id
_entity_poly.type
_entity_poly.pdbx_seq_one_letter_code
_entity_poly.pdbx_strand_id
1 'polypeptide(L)'
;MSNGDDDPADASEEADAADDGGDAGEPTETAAPTLPDDATEESLNEYLDEIADRLEAAETEADLDDVEALLNDAETGIAEADLPEPDEDDEDADDPRGDLEDRVAELRDGVEDARGPYGEDVVEAIETAAGKIEETEWTDAGHEDVAAAVASFADAAADAIDDTLDAAEEDPEALLAADEGGEAAAVGAPSPVEQLTAALDAVAAAVGDADLDADEDAADIAALLEATDELETGLDDAEEWDDLETHEQLRAQGYYDVLGHYKDFPVEWAALKEHEAQGNVDMILLALDSLQSEFMERHCLEAFERMGKRGKTEASVEEILGRAEKRDQPAIRILGKMAAEEATDTLVEYVPEDSNPQLQKAVFKALGEIGAPEAVQPLADRLDPEGDDDELVRPHAARALGLIGDTRAVDPLADALEAHPSDDVRAAAGWALRQIGTREALEAVAEYADEHSFVVSTEGEKAREALDEAEPAPTA
;
A
#
# COMPACT_ATOMS: atom_id res chain seq x y z
N MET A 1 6.10 -0.06 -72.23
CA MET A 1 6.50 -0.75 -73.48
C MET A 1 7.89 -0.28 -73.83
N SER A 2 8.71 -1.16 -74.45
CA SER A 2 10.20 -1.14 -74.37
C SER A 2 10.67 -1.44 -72.95
N ASN A 3 11.38 -2.53 -72.63
CA ASN A 3 12.20 -3.50 -73.41
C ASN A 3 13.36 -2.89 -74.20
N GLY A 4 14.57 -3.44 -73.99
CA GLY A 4 15.73 -3.26 -74.87
C GLY A 4 17.06 -3.33 -74.14
N ASP A 5 17.57 -4.54 -73.89
CA ASP A 5 19.00 -4.85 -73.72
C ASP A 5 19.85 -4.24 -74.86
N ASP A 6 21.10 -3.85 -74.57
CA ASP A 6 22.32 -4.58 -74.97
C ASP A 6 23.61 -3.76 -74.67
N ASP A 7 24.68 -4.51 -74.37
CA ASP A 7 26.09 -4.16 -74.07
C ASP A 7 26.84 -3.50 -75.28
N PRO A 8 28.19 -3.21 -75.31
CA PRO A 8 29.27 -3.42 -74.32
C PRO A 8 30.41 -2.34 -74.20
N ALA A 9 31.43 -2.67 -73.39
CA ALA A 9 32.86 -2.23 -73.41
C ALA A 9 33.19 -0.82 -72.86
N ASP A 10 34.31 -0.58 -72.15
CA ASP A 10 35.71 -0.94 -72.47
C ASP A 10 36.64 -0.85 -71.23
N ALA A 11 37.80 -1.52 -71.26
CA ALA A 11 39.05 -1.39 -70.46
C ALA A 11 39.01 -1.01 -68.95
N SER A 12 39.83 -1.54 -68.01
CA SER A 12 40.89 -2.56 -67.97
C SER A 12 41.24 -2.81 -66.46
N GLU A 13 42.23 -3.59 -66.00
CA GLU A 13 43.38 -4.26 -66.63
C GLU A 13 43.81 -5.56 -65.88
N GLU A 14 45.08 -5.95 -66.05
CA GLU A 14 45.87 -7.11 -65.58
C GLU A 14 46.25 -7.09 -64.07
N ALA A 15 46.76 -8.15 -63.41
CA ALA A 15 46.82 -9.60 -63.68
C ALA A 15 47.34 -10.38 -62.43
N ASP A 16 47.18 -11.71 -62.45
CA ASP A 16 47.91 -12.75 -61.70
C ASP A 16 48.17 -12.57 -60.19
N ALA A 17 47.30 -13.19 -59.39
CA ALA A 17 47.65 -13.71 -58.07
C ALA A 17 48.11 -15.17 -58.20
N ALA A 18 49.34 -15.47 -57.78
CA ALA A 18 49.89 -16.82 -57.70
C ALA A 18 50.36 -17.11 -56.27
N ASP A 19 49.67 -18.06 -55.64
CA ASP A 19 50.22 -19.14 -54.79
C ASP A 19 51.58 -18.89 -54.10
N ASP A 20 51.54 -18.54 -52.81
CA ASP A 20 52.51 -19.04 -51.83
C ASP A 20 51.84 -19.12 -50.45
N GLY A 21 52.24 -20.09 -49.62
CA GLY A 21 51.51 -20.47 -48.41
C GLY A 21 51.60 -19.46 -47.27
N GLY A 22 50.44 -19.05 -46.75
CA GLY A 22 50.33 -18.39 -45.44
C GLY A 22 50.42 -19.43 -44.33
N ASP A 23 51.50 -19.35 -43.56
CA ASP A 23 51.73 -20.07 -42.31
C ASP A 23 50.56 -19.86 -41.34
N ALA A 24 50.06 -20.93 -40.73
CA ALA A 24 49.06 -20.82 -39.67
C ALA A 24 49.79 -20.41 -38.38
N GLY A 25 49.90 -19.10 -38.16
CA GLY A 25 50.48 -18.56 -36.94
C GLY A 25 49.68 -19.03 -35.72
N GLU A 26 50.36 -19.67 -34.78
CA GLU A 26 49.88 -19.87 -33.42
C GLU A 26 49.55 -18.49 -32.81
N PRO A 27 48.53 -18.35 -31.94
CA PRO A 27 48.32 -17.10 -31.22
C PRO A 27 49.55 -16.84 -30.36
N THR A 28 50.30 -15.79 -30.70
CA THR A 28 51.32 -15.26 -29.80
C THR A 28 50.60 -14.63 -28.62
N GLU A 29 50.79 -15.19 -27.42
CA GLU A 29 50.57 -14.47 -26.16
C GLU A 29 51.25 -13.09 -26.28
N THR A 30 50.46 -12.05 -26.49
CA THR A 30 50.89 -10.67 -26.30
C THR A 30 51.17 -10.52 -24.83
N ALA A 31 52.46 -10.38 -24.49
CA ALA A 31 52.90 -10.22 -23.11
C ALA A 31 52.10 -9.09 -22.46
N ALA A 32 51.52 -9.35 -21.29
CA ALA A 32 50.70 -8.39 -20.58
C ALA A 32 51.43 -7.04 -20.48
N PRO A 33 50.75 -5.92 -20.75
CA PRO A 33 51.37 -4.61 -20.70
C PRO A 33 51.87 -4.37 -19.27
N THR A 34 52.99 -3.68 -19.13
CA THR A 34 53.62 -3.44 -17.82
C THR A 34 53.60 -1.97 -17.48
N LEU A 35 53.11 -1.64 -16.28
CA LEU A 35 53.12 -0.28 -15.75
C LEU A 35 54.48 0.42 -15.97
N PRO A 36 54.52 1.64 -16.55
CA PRO A 36 55.76 2.27 -16.98
C PRO A 36 56.67 2.68 -15.81
N ASP A 37 57.97 2.37 -15.91
CA ASP A 37 59.01 2.74 -14.93
C ASP A 37 59.10 4.27 -14.68
N ASP A 38 58.77 5.10 -15.68
CA ASP A 38 58.66 6.56 -15.60
C ASP A 38 57.20 6.94 -15.90
N ALA A 39 56.37 7.05 -14.86
CA ALA A 39 54.94 7.37 -14.96
C ALA A 39 54.70 8.84 -15.33
N THR A 40 54.58 9.12 -16.63
CA THR A 40 54.13 10.40 -17.20
C THR A 40 52.71 10.26 -17.77
N GLU A 41 52.01 11.38 -17.96
CA GLU A 41 50.69 11.45 -18.61
C GLU A 41 50.67 10.72 -19.98
N GLU A 42 51.70 10.89 -20.80
CA GLU A 42 51.83 10.26 -22.13
C GLU A 42 52.01 8.74 -22.01
N SER A 43 52.84 8.26 -21.08
CA SER A 43 53.09 6.82 -20.88
C SER A 43 51.97 6.09 -20.14
N LEU A 44 51.22 6.80 -19.27
CA LEU A 44 50.03 6.24 -18.61
C LEU A 44 48.87 6.16 -19.61
N ASN A 45 48.70 7.13 -20.51
CA ASN A 45 47.75 7.01 -21.62
C ASN A 45 48.11 5.86 -22.56
N GLU A 46 49.38 5.69 -22.94
CA GLU A 46 49.82 4.54 -23.76
C GLU A 46 49.56 3.19 -23.05
N TYR A 47 49.72 3.13 -21.72
CA TYR A 47 49.36 1.95 -20.93
C TYR A 47 47.84 1.69 -20.88
N LEU A 48 47.01 2.74 -20.75
CA LEU A 48 45.55 2.61 -20.81
C LEU A 48 45.05 2.27 -22.24
N ASP A 49 45.73 2.73 -23.29
CA ASP A 49 45.49 2.30 -24.67
C ASP A 49 45.76 0.79 -24.81
N GLU A 50 46.89 0.29 -24.28
CA GLU A 50 47.22 -1.15 -24.29
C GLU A 50 46.27 -2.01 -23.44
N ILE A 51 45.69 -1.46 -22.36
CA ILE A 51 44.64 -2.12 -21.57
C ILE A 51 43.31 -2.15 -22.34
N ALA A 52 42.93 -1.05 -23.00
CA ALA A 52 41.73 -0.98 -23.84
C ALA A 52 41.79 -1.98 -25.01
N ASP A 53 42.92 -2.07 -25.71
CA ASP A 53 43.16 -3.07 -26.76
C ASP A 53 43.06 -4.51 -26.22
N ARG A 54 43.36 -4.74 -24.93
CA ARG A 54 43.25 -6.06 -24.27
C ARG A 54 41.80 -6.35 -23.85
N LEU A 55 41.05 -5.36 -23.39
CA LEU A 55 39.61 -5.46 -23.13
C LEU A 55 38.83 -5.76 -24.41
N GLU A 56 39.11 -5.06 -25.52
CA GLU A 56 38.51 -5.36 -26.84
C GLU A 56 38.85 -6.78 -27.36
N ALA A 57 39.88 -7.43 -26.81
CA ALA A 57 40.36 -8.75 -27.20
C ALA A 57 40.14 -9.84 -26.13
N ALA A 58 39.47 -9.54 -25.03
CA ALA A 58 39.11 -10.52 -24.01
C ALA A 58 38.05 -11.48 -24.57
N GLU A 59 38.30 -12.80 -24.45
CA GLU A 59 37.36 -13.83 -24.89
C GLU A 59 36.80 -14.66 -23.71
N THR A 60 37.31 -14.45 -22.49
CA THR A 60 36.96 -15.20 -21.27
C THR A 60 36.94 -14.33 -20.01
N GLU A 61 36.25 -14.76 -18.96
CA GLU A 61 36.27 -14.13 -17.63
C GLU A 61 37.70 -14.04 -17.06
N ALA A 62 38.55 -15.02 -17.37
CA ALA A 62 39.96 -15.01 -16.98
C ALA A 62 40.76 -13.90 -17.69
N ASP A 63 40.41 -13.53 -18.92
CA ASP A 63 41.01 -12.38 -19.61
C ASP A 63 40.54 -11.06 -18.99
N LEU A 64 39.26 -10.97 -18.57
CA LEU A 64 38.69 -9.81 -17.89
C LEU A 64 39.28 -9.60 -16.49
N ASP A 65 39.54 -10.66 -15.73
CA ASP A 65 40.28 -10.61 -14.46
C ASP A 65 41.73 -10.13 -14.66
N ASP A 66 42.38 -10.54 -15.75
CA ASP A 66 43.70 -10.05 -16.17
C ASP A 66 43.65 -8.54 -16.50
N VAL A 67 42.60 -8.07 -17.17
CA VAL A 67 42.36 -6.64 -17.48
C VAL A 67 42.10 -5.84 -16.20
N GLU A 68 41.24 -6.30 -15.30
CA GLU A 68 40.97 -5.62 -14.03
C GLU A 68 42.24 -5.55 -13.15
N ALA A 69 43.07 -6.60 -13.14
CA ALA A 69 44.36 -6.55 -12.47
C ALA A 69 45.28 -5.44 -13.04
N LEU A 70 45.29 -5.24 -14.35
CA LEU A 70 46.03 -4.16 -15.02
C LEU A 70 45.43 -2.77 -14.73
N LEU A 71 44.11 -2.64 -14.62
CA LEU A 71 43.45 -1.39 -14.21
C LEU A 71 43.77 -1.02 -12.75
N ASN A 72 43.86 -2.00 -11.84
CA ASN A 72 44.32 -1.78 -10.46
C ASN A 72 45.80 -1.35 -10.38
N ASP A 73 46.67 -1.91 -11.23
CA ASP A 73 48.06 -1.44 -11.37
C ASP A 73 48.11 -0.02 -11.98
N ALA A 74 47.25 0.29 -12.96
CA ALA A 74 47.13 1.62 -13.57
C ALA A 74 46.70 2.69 -12.56
N GLU A 75 45.63 2.44 -11.78
CA GLU A 75 45.16 3.33 -10.70
C GLU A 75 46.27 3.59 -9.68
N THR A 76 47.02 2.54 -9.30
CA THR A 76 48.18 2.66 -8.40
C THR A 76 49.28 3.54 -9.01
N GLY A 77 49.58 3.36 -10.31
CA GLY A 77 50.57 4.15 -11.03
C GLY A 77 50.18 5.62 -11.18
N ILE A 78 48.91 5.92 -11.49
CA ILE A 78 48.36 7.28 -11.55
C ILE A 78 48.46 7.93 -10.16
N ALA A 79 48.08 7.21 -9.10
CA ALA A 79 48.18 7.68 -7.72
C ALA A 79 49.62 8.04 -7.30
N GLU A 80 50.63 7.25 -7.68
CA GLU A 80 52.04 7.48 -7.36
C GLU A 80 52.78 8.46 -8.31
N ALA A 81 52.21 8.80 -9.48
CA ALA A 81 52.84 9.65 -10.48
C ALA A 81 52.97 11.14 -10.06
N ASP A 82 54.09 11.76 -10.44
CA ASP A 82 54.39 13.20 -10.24
C ASP A 82 53.77 14.05 -11.37
N LEU A 83 52.43 13.95 -11.48
CA LEU A 83 51.63 14.68 -12.47
C LEU A 83 51.38 16.15 -12.04
N PRO A 84 51.19 17.08 -13.00
CA PRO A 84 50.77 18.45 -12.69
C PRO A 84 49.48 18.51 -11.89
N GLU A 85 49.45 19.30 -10.82
CA GLU A 85 48.20 19.66 -10.12
C GLU A 85 47.47 20.77 -10.91
N PRO A 86 46.13 20.70 -11.09
CA PRO A 86 45.35 21.75 -11.74
C PRO A 86 45.33 23.05 -10.91
N ASP A 87 45.07 24.19 -11.56
CA ASP A 87 45.00 25.49 -10.88
C ASP A 87 43.61 25.66 -10.21
N GLU A 88 43.55 25.59 -8.88
CA GLU A 88 42.31 25.74 -8.09
C GLU A 88 41.53 27.05 -8.37
N ASP A 89 42.16 28.07 -8.96
CA ASP A 89 41.55 29.35 -9.32
C ASP A 89 41.02 29.42 -10.78
N ASP A 90 41.19 28.37 -11.62
CA ASP A 90 40.75 28.34 -13.04
C ASP A 90 39.93 27.07 -13.38
N GLU A 91 38.63 27.25 -13.66
CA GLU A 91 37.69 26.15 -13.99
C GLU A 91 37.98 25.49 -15.36
N ASP A 92 38.82 26.10 -16.20
CA ASP A 92 39.27 25.58 -17.51
C ASP A 92 40.72 25.00 -17.45
N ALA A 93 41.28 24.74 -16.27
CA ALA A 93 42.64 24.18 -16.12
C ALA A 93 42.74 22.70 -16.54
N ASP A 94 43.82 22.33 -17.23
CA ASP A 94 44.13 20.94 -17.57
C ASP A 94 44.36 20.12 -16.26
N ASP A 95 43.56 19.07 -16.02
CA ASP A 95 43.72 18.12 -14.91
C ASP A 95 44.11 16.73 -15.45
N PRO A 96 45.41 16.50 -15.74
CA PRO A 96 45.88 15.25 -16.34
C PRO A 96 45.78 14.05 -15.38
N ARG A 97 45.48 14.27 -14.09
CA ARG A 97 45.19 13.17 -13.16
C ARG A 97 43.72 12.80 -13.24
N GLY A 98 42.82 13.78 -13.17
CA GLY A 98 41.38 13.57 -13.35
C GLY A 98 41.05 12.89 -14.68
N ASP A 99 41.63 13.36 -15.79
CA ASP A 99 41.44 12.75 -17.12
C ASP A 99 41.87 11.27 -17.19
N LEU A 100 42.89 10.87 -16.43
CA LEU A 100 43.37 9.48 -16.35
C LEU A 100 42.51 8.63 -15.40
N GLU A 101 42.03 9.20 -14.29
CA GLU A 101 41.13 8.52 -13.34
C GLU A 101 39.75 8.27 -13.98
N ASP A 102 39.20 9.25 -14.70
CA ASP A 102 37.96 9.12 -15.48
C ASP A 102 38.10 8.04 -16.58
N ARG A 103 39.28 7.94 -17.21
CA ARG A 103 39.55 6.92 -18.23
C ARG A 103 39.70 5.51 -17.66
N VAL A 104 40.25 5.37 -16.45
CA VAL A 104 40.23 4.09 -15.72
C VAL A 104 38.80 3.69 -15.36
N ALA A 105 37.95 4.65 -14.98
CA ALA A 105 36.53 4.39 -14.73
C ALA A 105 35.80 3.93 -16.01
N GLU A 106 35.97 4.61 -17.15
CA GLU A 106 35.39 4.19 -18.43
C GLU A 106 35.80 2.77 -18.85
N LEU A 107 37.05 2.38 -18.58
CA LEU A 107 37.53 1.01 -18.85
C LEU A 107 37.02 -0.03 -17.84
N ARG A 108 36.76 0.36 -16.58
CA ARG A 108 36.11 -0.52 -15.59
C ARG A 108 34.64 -0.74 -15.92
N ASP A 109 33.91 0.32 -16.25
CA ASP A 109 32.53 0.22 -16.75
C ASP A 109 32.49 -0.73 -17.97
N GLY A 110 33.48 -0.63 -18.87
CA GLY A 110 33.64 -1.55 -20.01
C GLY A 110 34.03 -3.00 -19.66
N VAL A 111 34.69 -3.26 -18.52
CA VAL A 111 34.90 -4.61 -17.99
C VAL A 111 33.61 -5.16 -17.41
N GLU A 112 32.86 -4.36 -16.65
CA GLU A 112 31.56 -4.75 -16.09
C GLU A 112 30.54 -5.05 -17.20
N ASP A 113 30.45 -4.20 -18.24
CA ASP A 113 29.61 -4.41 -19.44
C ASP A 113 30.02 -5.66 -20.26
N ALA A 114 31.26 -6.15 -20.11
CA ALA A 114 31.80 -7.28 -20.87
C ALA A 114 31.72 -8.62 -20.12
N ARG A 115 31.47 -8.62 -18.80
CA ARG A 115 31.32 -9.84 -18.02
C ARG A 115 30.08 -10.61 -18.45
N GLY A 116 30.21 -11.93 -18.51
CA GLY A 116 29.11 -12.83 -18.85
C GLY A 116 28.04 -12.85 -17.75
N PRO A 117 26.79 -13.23 -18.09
CA PRO A 117 25.82 -13.58 -17.06
C PRO A 117 26.30 -14.81 -16.30
N TYR A 118 26.03 -14.85 -15.00
CA TYR A 118 26.39 -15.92 -14.09
C TYR A 118 25.15 -16.73 -13.68
N GLY A 119 25.38 -17.94 -13.14
CA GLY A 119 24.31 -18.71 -12.49
C GLY A 119 23.66 -17.97 -11.31
N GLU A 120 24.35 -17.01 -10.67
CA GLU A 120 23.75 -16.18 -9.62
C GLU A 120 22.73 -15.15 -10.14
N ASP A 121 22.89 -14.63 -11.37
CA ASP A 121 21.90 -13.74 -11.99
C ASP A 121 20.57 -14.48 -12.27
N VAL A 122 20.67 -15.74 -12.72
CA VAL A 122 19.52 -16.63 -12.88
C VAL A 122 18.81 -16.87 -11.54
N VAL A 123 19.57 -17.11 -10.47
CA VAL A 123 19.00 -17.29 -9.13
C VAL A 123 18.30 -16.01 -8.64
N GLU A 124 18.90 -14.83 -8.82
CA GLU A 124 18.28 -13.55 -8.45
C GLU A 124 17.00 -13.29 -9.26
N ALA A 125 16.98 -13.61 -10.55
CA ALA A 125 15.77 -13.52 -11.38
C ALA A 125 14.65 -14.45 -10.91
N ILE A 126 14.97 -15.70 -10.53
CA ILE A 126 13.99 -16.66 -9.98
C ILE A 126 13.47 -16.18 -8.61
N GLU A 127 14.35 -15.72 -7.71
CA GLU A 127 13.96 -15.17 -6.41
C GLU A 127 13.06 -13.93 -6.57
N THR A 128 13.35 -13.08 -7.57
CA THR A 128 12.52 -11.90 -7.92
C THR A 128 11.12 -12.33 -8.40
N ALA A 129 11.04 -13.33 -9.29
CA ALA A 129 9.76 -13.87 -9.76
C ALA A 129 8.96 -14.53 -8.63
N ALA A 130 9.62 -15.26 -7.72
CA ALA A 130 9.00 -15.85 -6.53
C ALA A 130 8.45 -14.76 -5.58
N GLY A 131 9.21 -13.68 -5.37
CA GLY A 131 8.77 -12.51 -4.60
C GLY A 131 7.51 -11.87 -5.19
N LYS A 132 7.45 -11.66 -6.52
CA LYS A 132 6.24 -11.17 -7.20
C LYS A 132 5.03 -12.08 -6.98
N ILE A 133 5.22 -13.40 -7.05
CA ILE A 133 4.13 -14.37 -6.80
C ILE A 133 3.62 -14.30 -5.35
N GLU A 134 4.49 -14.07 -4.36
CA GLU A 134 4.11 -13.92 -2.94
C GLU A 134 3.46 -12.56 -2.61
N GLU A 135 3.92 -11.47 -3.22
CA GLU A 135 3.47 -10.10 -2.90
C GLU A 135 2.16 -9.68 -3.63
N THR A 136 1.86 -10.26 -4.80
CA THR A 136 0.65 -9.93 -5.59
C THR A 136 -0.60 -10.71 -5.12
N GLU A 137 -1.74 -10.02 -5.00
CA GLU A 137 -3.06 -10.65 -4.83
C GLU A 137 -3.61 -11.04 -6.21
N TRP A 138 -3.64 -12.33 -6.52
CA TRP A 138 -4.09 -12.87 -7.81
C TRP A 138 -5.59 -13.21 -7.83
N THR A 139 -6.21 -13.20 -9.01
CA THR A 139 -7.56 -13.77 -9.18
C THR A 139 -7.52 -15.30 -9.29
N ASP A 140 -8.69 -15.96 -9.21
CA ASP A 140 -8.81 -17.40 -9.53
C ASP A 140 -8.25 -17.73 -10.93
N ALA A 141 -8.35 -16.79 -11.89
CA ALA A 141 -7.82 -16.95 -13.24
C ALA A 141 -6.30 -16.65 -13.29
N GLY A 142 -5.86 -15.56 -12.67
CA GLY A 142 -4.44 -15.25 -12.52
C GLY A 142 -3.65 -16.38 -11.86
N HIS A 143 -4.21 -17.08 -10.87
CA HIS A 143 -3.61 -18.28 -10.31
C HIS A 143 -3.46 -19.45 -11.31
N GLU A 144 -4.39 -19.63 -12.25
CA GLU A 144 -4.26 -20.64 -13.33
C GLU A 144 -3.16 -20.22 -14.33
N ASP A 145 -3.07 -18.93 -14.66
CA ASP A 145 -2.08 -18.39 -15.60
C ASP A 145 -0.65 -18.38 -15.01
N VAL A 146 -0.48 -17.92 -13.76
CA VAL A 146 0.80 -17.98 -13.02
C VAL A 146 1.28 -19.42 -12.89
N ALA A 147 0.38 -20.37 -12.58
CA ALA A 147 0.75 -21.78 -12.49
C ALA A 147 1.22 -22.36 -13.85
N ALA A 148 0.65 -21.90 -14.96
CA ALA A 148 1.11 -22.27 -16.29
C ALA A 148 2.47 -21.66 -16.64
N ALA A 149 2.72 -20.41 -16.25
CA ALA A 149 4.02 -19.74 -16.43
C ALA A 149 5.14 -20.45 -15.65
N VAL A 150 4.92 -20.71 -14.35
CA VAL A 150 5.87 -21.44 -13.49
C VAL A 150 6.15 -22.85 -14.00
N ALA A 151 5.12 -23.57 -14.49
CA ALA A 151 5.32 -24.89 -15.08
C ALA A 151 6.14 -24.84 -16.37
N SER A 152 5.85 -23.88 -17.26
CA SER A 152 6.61 -23.69 -18.51
C SER A 152 8.07 -23.32 -18.25
N PHE A 153 8.32 -22.47 -17.24
CA PHE A 153 9.66 -22.13 -16.78
C PHE A 153 10.40 -23.34 -16.22
N ALA A 154 9.77 -24.12 -15.34
CA ALA A 154 10.39 -25.30 -14.74
C ALA A 154 10.73 -26.38 -15.79
N ASP A 155 9.87 -26.57 -16.80
CA ASP A 155 10.16 -27.44 -17.95
C ASP A 155 11.37 -26.92 -18.76
N ALA A 156 11.44 -25.61 -19.04
CA ALA A 156 12.55 -25.00 -19.79
C ALA A 156 13.89 -25.03 -19.00
N ALA A 157 13.85 -24.77 -17.69
CA ALA A 157 15.00 -24.87 -16.82
C ALA A 157 15.49 -26.31 -16.66
N ALA A 158 14.58 -27.30 -16.63
CA ALA A 158 14.95 -28.71 -16.67
C ALA A 158 15.64 -29.07 -18.00
N ASP A 159 15.12 -28.63 -19.14
CA ASP A 159 15.75 -28.85 -20.46
C ASP A 159 17.15 -28.21 -20.55
N ALA A 160 17.38 -27.05 -19.91
CA ALA A 160 18.69 -26.37 -19.89
C ALA A 160 19.72 -27.02 -18.94
N ILE A 161 19.28 -27.64 -17.85
CA ILE A 161 20.17 -28.22 -16.81
C ILE A 161 20.37 -29.75 -17.00
N ASP A 162 19.51 -30.46 -17.72
CA ASP A 162 19.69 -31.91 -18.01
C ASP A 162 20.91 -32.20 -18.91
N ASP A 163 21.34 -31.24 -19.76
CA ASP A 163 22.56 -31.39 -20.58
C ASP A 163 23.86 -31.17 -19.76
N THR A 164 23.82 -30.46 -18.62
CA THR A 164 24.97 -30.30 -17.69
C THR A 164 25.02 -31.40 -16.61
N LEU A 165 23.88 -31.96 -16.21
CA LEU A 165 23.76 -33.01 -15.18
C LEU A 165 24.00 -34.45 -15.70
N ASP A 166 25.21 -34.78 -16.15
CA ASP A 166 25.61 -36.19 -16.38
C ASP A 166 25.77 -36.95 -15.03
N ALA A 167 24.62 -37.34 -14.46
CA ALA A 167 24.33 -38.19 -13.30
C ALA A 167 23.99 -37.55 -11.92
N ALA A 168 22.80 -36.96 -11.81
CA ALA A 168 22.02 -36.92 -10.55
C ALA A 168 20.57 -37.39 -10.78
N GLU A 169 20.12 -38.46 -10.09
CA GLU A 169 18.78 -39.08 -10.29
C GLU A 169 17.65 -38.39 -9.48
N GLU A 170 17.42 -37.08 -9.62
CA GLU A 170 16.21 -36.42 -9.06
C GLU A 170 15.39 -35.72 -10.16
N ASP A 171 14.20 -36.27 -10.39
CA ASP A 171 13.28 -36.04 -11.51
C ASP A 171 12.44 -34.76 -11.29
N PRO A 172 12.60 -33.68 -12.08
CA PRO A 172 11.88 -32.42 -11.87
C PRO A 172 10.36 -32.55 -12.04
N GLU A 173 9.87 -33.45 -12.92
CA GLU A 173 8.43 -33.71 -13.08
C GLU A 173 7.78 -34.15 -11.75
N ALA A 174 8.56 -34.75 -10.83
CA ALA A 174 8.06 -35.23 -9.55
C ALA A 174 7.74 -34.10 -8.54
N LEU A 175 8.24 -32.88 -8.75
CA LEU A 175 7.90 -31.71 -7.91
C LEU A 175 6.56 -31.09 -8.30
N LEU A 176 6.25 -31.02 -9.61
CA LEU A 176 5.01 -30.45 -10.13
C LEU A 176 3.80 -31.40 -10.06
N ALA A 177 4.01 -32.72 -10.01
CA ALA A 177 2.95 -33.74 -10.11
C ALA A 177 2.05 -33.91 -8.85
N ALA A 178 1.91 -32.89 -7.99
CA ALA A 178 1.37 -33.02 -6.64
C ALA A 178 -0.15 -32.81 -6.46
N ASP A 179 -0.95 -32.41 -7.48
CA ASP A 179 -2.42 -32.34 -7.33
C ASP A 179 -3.29 -32.60 -8.60
N GLU A 180 -3.20 -33.80 -9.20
CA GLU A 180 -4.33 -34.32 -10.03
C GLU A 180 -5.47 -34.92 -9.14
N GLY A 181 -5.60 -34.45 -7.89
CA GLY A 181 -6.10 -35.25 -6.78
C GLY A 181 -7.32 -34.70 -6.04
N GLY A 182 -8.19 -33.92 -6.70
CA GLY A 182 -9.32 -33.18 -6.09
C GLY A 182 -10.15 -33.86 -4.99
N GLU A 183 -9.63 -33.86 -3.77
CA GLU A 183 -10.31 -34.16 -2.50
C GLU A 183 -9.99 -33.04 -1.51
N ALA A 184 -11.04 -32.42 -0.96
CA ALA A 184 -11.03 -31.19 -0.16
C ALA A 184 -9.76 -30.97 0.70
N ALA A 185 -9.05 -29.87 0.41
CA ALA A 185 -7.80 -29.46 1.05
C ALA A 185 -7.77 -29.74 2.55
N ALA A 186 -6.79 -30.54 2.97
CA ALA A 186 -6.58 -30.84 4.37
C ALA A 186 -6.12 -29.58 5.12
N VAL A 187 -6.53 -29.43 6.38
CA VAL A 187 -6.07 -28.32 7.23
C VAL A 187 -4.55 -28.40 7.38
N GLY A 188 -3.83 -27.46 6.76
CA GLY A 188 -2.36 -27.45 6.71
C GLY A 188 -1.75 -28.00 5.41
N ALA A 189 -2.52 -28.14 4.32
CA ALA A 189 -1.96 -28.13 2.97
C ALA A 189 -1.46 -26.72 2.63
N PRO A 190 -0.33 -26.57 1.90
CA PRO A 190 0.15 -25.27 1.44
C PRO A 190 -0.86 -24.62 0.48
N SER A 191 -0.92 -23.29 0.49
CA SER A 191 -1.67 -22.50 -0.49
C SER A 191 -1.12 -22.70 -1.92
N PRO A 192 -1.85 -22.30 -2.97
CA PRO A 192 -1.33 -22.33 -4.34
C PRO A 192 -0.03 -21.51 -4.47
N VAL A 193 0.01 -20.31 -3.88
CA VAL A 193 1.19 -19.44 -3.80
C VAL A 193 2.38 -20.17 -3.16
N GLU A 194 2.18 -20.75 -1.96
CA GLU A 194 3.24 -21.50 -1.25
C GLU A 194 3.74 -22.74 -2.01
N GLN A 195 2.97 -23.28 -2.97
CA GLN A 195 3.41 -24.39 -3.83
C GLN A 195 4.21 -23.89 -5.04
N LEU A 196 3.82 -22.76 -5.61
CA LEU A 196 4.47 -22.15 -6.76
C LEU A 196 5.82 -21.53 -6.39
N THR A 197 5.90 -20.80 -5.27
CA THR A 197 7.18 -20.28 -4.78
C THR A 197 8.13 -21.41 -4.39
N ALA A 198 7.64 -22.46 -3.72
CA ALA A 198 8.46 -23.63 -3.40
C ALA A 198 8.95 -24.42 -4.63
N ALA A 199 8.27 -24.32 -5.78
CA ALA A 199 8.75 -24.87 -7.04
C ALA A 199 9.89 -24.01 -7.63
N LEU A 200 9.75 -22.68 -7.59
CA LEU A 200 10.81 -21.75 -8.00
C LEU A 200 12.05 -21.86 -7.09
N ASP A 201 11.88 -21.90 -5.76
CA ASP A 201 12.96 -22.14 -4.79
C ASP A 201 13.74 -23.42 -5.11
N ALA A 202 13.06 -24.47 -5.58
CA ALA A 202 13.70 -25.73 -5.95
C ALA A 202 14.49 -25.63 -7.26
N VAL A 203 14.01 -24.86 -8.24
CA VAL A 203 14.77 -24.58 -9.48
C VAL A 203 15.97 -23.68 -9.19
N ALA A 204 15.80 -22.61 -8.40
CA ALA A 204 16.90 -21.75 -7.96
C ALA A 204 17.97 -22.53 -7.20
N ALA A 205 17.57 -23.44 -6.30
CA ALA A 205 18.51 -24.33 -5.62
C ALA A 205 19.23 -25.28 -6.60
N ALA A 206 18.55 -25.80 -7.61
CA ALA A 206 19.16 -26.66 -8.63
C ALA A 206 20.17 -25.90 -9.52
N VAL A 207 19.86 -24.66 -9.91
CA VAL A 207 20.80 -23.77 -10.63
C VAL A 207 22.02 -23.45 -9.75
N GLY A 208 21.80 -23.10 -8.49
CA GLY A 208 22.89 -22.79 -7.56
C GLY A 208 23.78 -24.00 -7.21
N ASP A 209 23.22 -25.21 -7.13
CA ASP A 209 23.95 -26.46 -6.92
C ASP A 209 24.62 -27.01 -8.20
N ALA A 210 24.35 -26.43 -9.38
CA ALA A 210 24.94 -26.86 -10.66
C ALA A 210 26.38 -26.35 -10.89
N ASP A 211 26.85 -25.37 -10.09
CA ASP A 211 28.20 -24.76 -10.21
C ASP A 211 28.52 -24.26 -11.65
N LEU A 212 27.56 -23.64 -12.35
CA LEU A 212 27.69 -23.20 -13.76
C LEU A 212 28.85 -22.21 -13.96
N ASP A 213 29.70 -22.48 -14.95
CA ASP A 213 30.83 -21.64 -15.35
C ASP A 213 30.41 -20.63 -16.42
N ALA A 214 30.75 -19.35 -16.22
CA ALA A 214 30.31 -18.26 -17.11
C ALA A 214 30.89 -18.33 -18.53
N ASP A 215 32.03 -19.02 -18.73
CA ASP A 215 32.64 -19.21 -20.05
C ASP A 215 32.22 -20.56 -20.67
N GLU A 216 32.26 -21.66 -19.91
CA GLU A 216 31.94 -23.00 -20.43
C GLU A 216 30.42 -23.23 -20.61
N ASP A 217 29.58 -22.72 -19.71
CA ASP A 217 28.12 -22.92 -19.66
C ASP A 217 27.31 -21.67 -20.11
N ALA A 218 27.97 -20.69 -20.72
CA ALA A 218 27.39 -19.41 -21.15
C ALA A 218 26.09 -19.53 -21.97
N ALA A 219 25.95 -20.60 -22.76
CA ALA A 219 24.76 -20.87 -23.56
C ALA A 219 23.56 -21.33 -22.72
N ASP A 220 23.82 -22.08 -21.66
CA ASP A 220 22.79 -22.64 -20.78
C ASP A 220 22.35 -21.59 -19.76
N ILE A 221 23.27 -20.76 -19.26
CA ILE A 221 22.95 -19.56 -18.47
C ILE A 221 22.08 -18.60 -19.30
N ALA A 222 22.43 -18.34 -20.57
CA ALA A 222 21.62 -17.47 -21.44
C ALA A 222 20.22 -18.07 -21.73
N ALA A 223 20.10 -19.38 -21.87
CA ALA A 223 18.81 -20.06 -22.04
C ALA A 223 17.95 -20.01 -20.76
N LEU A 224 18.58 -20.13 -19.59
CA LEU A 224 17.91 -19.97 -18.29
C LEU A 224 17.42 -18.53 -18.08
N LEU A 225 18.20 -17.52 -18.49
CA LEU A 225 17.76 -16.12 -18.45
C LEU A 225 16.61 -15.83 -19.44
N GLU A 226 16.66 -16.36 -20.66
CA GLU A 226 15.53 -16.27 -21.60
C GLU A 226 14.27 -16.94 -21.01
N ALA A 227 14.42 -18.05 -20.28
CA ALA A 227 13.31 -18.69 -19.57
C ALA A 227 12.79 -17.85 -18.38
N THR A 228 13.65 -17.13 -17.64
CA THR A 228 13.19 -16.20 -16.59
C THR A 228 12.50 -14.96 -17.16
N ASP A 229 12.92 -14.46 -18.33
CA ASP A 229 12.22 -13.38 -19.05
C ASP A 229 10.82 -13.84 -19.53
N GLU A 230 10.70 -15.08 -20.01
CA GLU A 230 9.40 -15.68 -20.37
C GLU A 230 8.53 -15.90 -19.12
N LEU A 231 9.11 -16.28 -17.97
CA LEU A 231 8.41 -16.36 -16.68
C LEU A 231 7.89 -14.99 -16.26
N GLU A 232 8.75 -13.95 -16.21
CA GLU A 232 8.37 -12.59 -15.83
C GLU A 232 7.23 -12.09 -16.72
N THR A 233 7.33 -12.29 -18.04
CA THR A 233 6.28 -11.96 -19.02
C THR A 233 4.97 -12.69 -18.69
N GLY A 234 5.04 -13.99 -18.36
CA GLY A 234 3.87 -14.78 -17.96
C GLY A 234 3.23 -14.30 -16.64
N LEU A 235 4.03 -13.76 -15.71
CA LEU A 235 3.54 -13.13 -14.48
C LEU A 235 2.99 -11.71 -14.74
N ASP A 236 3.47 -10.98 -15.74
CA ASP A 236 2.98 -9.65 -16.14
C ASP A 236 1.65 -9.73 -16.91
N ASP A 237 1.43 -10.81 -17.67
CA ASP A 237 0.20 -11.05 -18.44
C ASP A 237 -0.94 -11.70 -17.61
N ALA A 238 -0.66 -12.19 -16.39
CA ALA A 238 -1.64 -12.86 -15.52
C ALA A 238 -2.56 -11.88 -14.76
N GLU A 239 -3.83 -12.23 -14.57
CA GLU A 239 -4.85 -11.31 -14.02
C GLU A 239 -4.66 -11.05 -12.50
N GLU A 240 -4.27 -9.82 -12.15
CA GLU A 240 -4.17 -9.36 -10.77
C GLU A 240 -5.56 -8.97 -10.22
N TRP A 241 -5.72 -8.99 -8.90
CA TRP A 241 -6.99 -8.61 -8.26
C TRP A 241 -7.43 -7.17 -8.55
N ASP A 242 -6.48 -6.27 -8.74
CA ASP A 242 -6.72 -4.86 -9.05
C ASP A 242 -7.08 -4.60 -10.54
N ASP A 243 -6.94 -5.59 -11.42
CA ASP A 243 -7.44 -5.52 -12.81
C ASP A 243 -8.97 -5.65 -12.90
N LEU A 244 -9.59 -6.32 -11.92
CA LEU A 244 -11.03 -6.58 -11.90
C LEU A 244 -11.85 -5.29 -11.78
N GLU A 245 -12.98 -5.20 -12.50
CA GLU A 245 -13.92 -4.11 -12.25
C GLU A 245 -14.44 -4.19 -10.80
N THR A 246 -14.73 -3.05 -10.16
CA THR A 246 -15.25 -3.00 -8.78
C THR A 246 -16.49 -3.89 -8.55
N HIS A 247 -17.31 -4.09 -9.58
CA HIS A 247 -18.49 -4.98 -9.51
C HIS A 247 -18.11 -6.47 -9.48
N GLU A 248 -16.94 -6.84 -9.99
CA GLU A 248 -16.40 -8.19 -10.05
C GLU A 248 -15.67 -8.53 -8.75
N GLN A 249 -14.81 -7.62 -8.25
CA GLN A 249 -14.25 -7.70 -6.88
C GLN A 249 -15.36 -7.88 -5.83
N LEU A 250 -16.40 -7.02 -5.85
CA LEU A 250 -17.55 -7.13 -4.95
C LEU A 250 -18.32 -8.46 -5.12
N ARG A 251 -18.31 -9.07 -6.31
CA ARG A 251 -18.95 -10.37 -6.54
C ARG A 251 -18.12 -11.52 -5.98
N ALA A 252 -16.81 -11.51 -6.20
CA ALA A 252 -15.89 -12.48 -5.63
C ALA A 252 -15.92 -12.45 -4.09
N GLN A 253 -16.00 -11.25 -3.50
CA GLN A 253 -16.20 -11.05 -2.06
C GLN A 253 -17.63 -11.36 -1.55
N GLY A 254 -18.56 -11.83 -2.41
CA GLY A 254 -19.91 -12.25 -1.99
C GLY A 254 -20.89 -11.12 -1.61
N TYR A 255 -20.58 -9.85 -1.92
CA TYR A 255 -21.43 -8.70 -1.60
C TYR A 255 -22.82 -8.77 -2.26
N TYR A 256 -22.96 -9.50 -3.37
CA TYR A 256 -24.24 -9.68 -4.05
C TYR A 256 -25.04 -10.90 -3.58
N ASP A 257 -24.48 -11.77 -2.73
CA ASP A 257 -25.12 -13.05 -2.33
C ASP A 257 -26.37 -12.87 -1.48
N VAL A 258 -26.52 -11.70 -0.83
CA VAL A 258 -27.73 -11.34 -0.08
C VAL A 258 -28.93 -11.03 -0.97
N LEU A 259 -28.74 -10.90 -2.30
CA LEU A 259 -29.79 -10.45 -3.21
C LEU A 259 -30.83 -11.52 -3.51
N GLY A 260 -32.05 -11.26 -3.06
CA GLY A 260 -33.26 -11.92 -3.54
C GLY A 260 -33.90 -11.19 -4.74
N HIS A 261 -35.22 -11.03 -4.70
CA HIS A 261 -35.93 -10.22 -5.70
C HIS A 261 -35.91 -8.73 -5.37
N TYR A 262 -34.90 -8.02 -5.88
CA TYR A 262 -34.80 -6.56 -5.77
C TYR A 262 -35.52 -5.83 -6.91
N LYS A 263 -35.72 -4.51 -6.73
CA LYS A 263 -36.31 -3.59 -7.73
C LYS A 263 -35.59 -2.26 -7.83
N ASP A 264 -34.72 -1.97 -6.86
CA ASP A 264 -34.04 -0.70 -6.76
C ASP A 264 -32.79 -0.70 -7.64
N PHE A 265 -32.39 0.51 -8.03
CA PHE A 265 -31.20 0.76 -8.82
C PHE A 265 -30.43 1.93 -8.15
N PRO A 266 -29.10 1.87 -8.04
CA PRO A 266 -28.19 0.80 -8.47
C PRO A 266 -28.35 -0.51 -7.67
N VAL A 267 -27.82 -1.63 -8.17
CA VAL A 267 -28.00 -2.97 -7.55
C VAL A 267 -27.22 -3.07 -6.24
N GLU A 268 -26.10 -2.39 -6.16
CA GLU A 268 -25.24 -2.18 -5.00
C GLU A 268 -26.04 -1.60 -3.81
N TRP A 269 -26.97 -0.69 -4.09
CA TRP A 269 -27.86 -0.12 -3.07
C TRP A 269 -28.97 -1.07 -2.64
N ALA A 270 -29.38 -2.01 -3.50
CA ALA A 270 -30.27 -3.08 -3.09
C ALA A 270 -29.55 -4.06 -2.15
N ALA A 271 -28.32 -4.47 -2.49
CA ALA A 271 -27.48 -5.33 -1.66
C ALA A 271 -27.21 -4.68 -0.29
N LEU A 272 -26.78 -3.41 -0.29
CA LEU A 272 -26.50 -2.62 0.92
C LEU A 272 -27.64 -2.67 1.95
N LYS A 273 -28.89 -2.56 1.48
CA LYS A 273 -30.07 -2.59 2.38
C LYS A 273 -30.32 -3.96 2.99
N GLU A 274 -29.99 -5.04 2.29
CA GLU A 274 -30.11 -6.40 2.84
C GLU A 274 -28.93 -6.73 3.77
N HIS A 275 -27.73 -6.20 3.52
CA HIS A 275 -26.63 -6.18 4.51
C HIS A 275 -26.98 -5.35 5.74
N GLU A 276 -27.57 -4.15 5.59
CA GLU A 276 -28.11 -3.33 6.70
C GLU A 276 -29.16 -4.14 7.48
N ALA A 277 -30.11 -4.80 6.80
CA ALA A 277 -31.14 -5.59 7.45
C ALA A 277 -30.56 -6.76 8.26
N GLN A 278 -29.58 -7.49 7.72
CA GLN A 278 -28.91 -8.61 8.39
C GLN A 278 -27.96 -8.14 9.51
N GLY A 279 -27.35 -6.96 9.36
CA GLY A 279 -26.34 -6.42 10.27
C GLY A 279 -24.90 -6.78 9.87
N ASN A 280 -24.67 -7.01 8.59
CA ASN A 280 -23.39 -7.44 8.03
C ASN A 280 -22.45 -6.22 7.91
N VAL A 281 -21.83 -5.80 9.01
CA VAL A 281 -21.02 -4.57 9.10
C VAL A 281 -19.86 -4.55 8.11
N ASP A 282 -19.13 -5.65 8.00
CA ASP A 282 -17.92 -5.74 7.17
C ASP A 282 -18.25 -5.50 5.70
N MET A 283 -19.42 -5.97 5.24
CA MET A 283 -19.93 -5.73 3.89
C MET A 283 -20.41 -4.29 3.64
N ILE A 284 -20.77 -3.55 4.70
CA ILE A 284 -21.08 -2.12 4.61
C ILE A 284 -19.80 -1.29 4.59
N LEU A 285 -18.74 -1.73 5.27
CA LEU A 285 -17.39 -1.15 5.16
C LEU A 285 -16.80 -1.38 3.77
N LEU A 286 -16.85 -2.62 3.27
CA LEU A 286 -16.48 -2.95 1.89
C LEU A 286 -17.22 -2.05 0.88
N ALA A 287 -18.55 -1.92 1.01
CA ALA A 287 -19.32 -1.03 0.15
C ALA A 287 -19.02 0.48 0.35
N LEU A 288 -18.49 0.90 1.50
CA LEU A 288 -18.08 2.29 1.75
C LEU A 288 -16.73 2.60 1.09
N ASP A 289 -15.82 1.63 1.10
CA ASP A 289 -14.48 1.72 0.52
C ASP A 289 -14.50 1.58 -1.01
N SER A 290 -15.01 0.46 -1.53
CA SER A 290 -15.00 0.17 -2.97
C SER A 290 -15.92 1.09 -3.78
N LEU A 291 -17.07 1.53 -3.23
CA LEU A 291 -18.07 2.29 -3.99
C LEU A 291 -17.96 3.80 -3.73
N GLN A 292 -16.89 4.40 -4.25
CA GLN A 292 -16.48 5.81 -4.13
C GLN A 292 -17.45 6.87 -4.69
N SER A 293 -18.73 6.54 -4.91
CA SER A 293 -19.74 7.53 -5.31
C SER A 293 -20.41 8.18 -4.10
N GLU A 294 -20.55 9.51 -4.14
CA GLU A 294 -21.38 10.36 -3.25
C GLU A 294 -22.84 9.87 -3.05
N PHE A 295 -23.30 8.94 -3.90
CA PHE A 295 -24.55 8.23 -3.72
C PHE A 295 -24.42 7.05 -2.76
N MET A 296 -23.47 6.15 -3.01
CA MET A 296 -23.25 4.95 -2.20
C MET A 296 -22.66 5.29 -0.83
N GLU A 297 -21.61 6.11 -0.77
CA GLU A 297 -20.97 6.57 0.47
C GLU A 297 -22.01 7.09 1.48
N ARG A 298 -22.85 8.04 1.06
CA ARG A 298 -23.93 8.58 1.89
C ARG A 298 -24.93 7.51 2.33
N HIS A 299 -25.24 6.52 1.49
CA HIS A 299 -26.14 5.44 1.89
C HIS A 299 -25.49 4.41 2.83
N CYS A 300 -24.19 4.17 2.73
CA CYS A 300 -23.42 3.36 3.69
C CYS A 300 -23.36 4.07 5.06
N LEU A 301 -23.06 5.38 5.08
CA LEU A 301 -23.11 6.21 6.30
C LEU A 301 -24.51 6.25 6.91
N GLU A 302 -25.57 6.40 6.09
CA GLU A 302 -26.95 6.30 6.57
C GLU A 302 -27.30 4.91 7.13
N ALA A 303 -26.75 3.84 6.56
CA ALA A 303 -26.94 2.47 7.07
C ALA A 303 -26.31 2.32 8.46
N PHE A 304 -25.09 2.82 8.66
CA PHE A 304 -24.48 2.91 9.99
C PHE A 304 -25.31 3.74 10.97
N GLU A 305 -25.85 4.90 10.58
CA GLU A 305 -26.70 5.73 11.46
C GLU A 305 -27.98 4.98 11.89
N ARG A 306 -28.59 4.20 10.98
CA ARG A 306 -29.77 3.37 11.28
C ARG A 306 -29.44 2.15 12.14
N MET A 307 -28.29 1.53 11.92
CA MET A 307 -27.83 0.37 12.69
C MET A 307 -27.42 0.75 14.12
N GLY A 308 -26.84 1.94 14.31
CA GLY A 308 -26.39 2.44 15.60
C GLY A 308 -25.53 1.42 16.33
N LYS A 309 -25.88 1.10 17.59
CA LYS A 309 -25.14 0.10 18.41
C LYS A 309 -24.99 -1.28 17.75
N ARG A 310 -25.86 -1.69 16.82
CA ARG A 310 -25.71 -2.95 16.06
C ARG A 310 -24.60 -2.87 15.02
N GLY A 311 -24.28 -1.67 14.54
CA GLY A 311 -23.19 -1.43 13.61
C GLY A 311 -21.83 -1.19 14.27
N LYS A 312 -21.73 -1.18 15.61
CA LYS A 312 -20.48 -0.90 16.32
C LYS A 312 -19.56 -2.14 16.31
N THR A 313 -18.62 -2.18 15.39
CA THR A 313 -17.39 -3.00 15.40
C THR A 313 -16.16 -2.12 15.51
N GLU A 314 -15.00 -2.67 15.86
CA GLU A 314 -13.72 -1.94 15.97
C GLU A 314 -13.39 -1.18 14.66
N ALA A 315 -13.31 -1.89 13.54
CA ALA A 315 -13.07 -1.31 12.22
C ALA A 315 -14.10 -0.22 11.82
N SER A 316 -15.38 -0.42 12.15
CA SER A 316 -16.41 0.60 11.85
C SER A 316 -16.32 1.84 12.73
N VAL A 317 -15.78 1.72 13.94
CA VAL A 317 -15.55 2.87 14.82
C VAL A 317 -14.33 3.64 14.32
N GLU A 318 -13.26 2.94 13.92
CA GLU A 318 -12.05 3.54 13.36
C GLU A 318 -12.34 4.36 12.08
N GLU A 319 -12.99 3.76 11.07
CA GLU A 319 -13.33 4.44 9.82
C GLU A 319 -14.24 5.67 10.05
N ILE A 320 -15.26 5.54 10.88
CA ILE A 320 -16.16 6.65 11.17
C ILE A 320 -15.48 7.71 12.06
N LEU A 321 -14.55 7.33 12.94
CA LEU A 321 -13.75 8.27 13.74
C LEU A 321 -12.80 9.09 12.86
N GLY A 322 -12.07 8.45 11.93
CA GLY A 322 -11.21 9.14 10.98
C GLY A 322 -11.95 10.13 10.05
N ARG A 323 -13.26 9.94 9.85
CA ARG A 323 -14.15 10.93 9.23
C ARG A 323 -14.57 12.04 10.20
N ALA A 324 -14.92 11.70 11.43
CA ALA A 324 -15.29 12.67 12.46
C ALA A 324 -14.14 13.63 12.78
N GLU A 325 -12.88 13.17 12.78
CA GLU A 325 -11.66 13.99 12.91
C GLU A 325 -11.52 15.05 11.80
N LYS A 326 -12.06 14.77 10.62
CA LYS A 326 -12.17 15.70 9.49
C LYS A 326 -13.40 16.62 9.60
N ARG A 327 -14.05 16.65 10.77
CA ARG A 327 -15.29 17.38 11.12
C ARG A 327 -16.54 16.95 10.32
N ASP A 328 -16.60 15.70 9.87
CA ASP A 328 -17.76 15.14 9.18
C ASP A 328 -18.99 15.02 10.13
N GLN A 329 -20.06 15.77 9.81
CA GLN A 329 -21.27 15.81 10.65
C GLN A 329 -22.12 14.53 10.60
N PRO A 330 -22.33 13.86 9.45
CA PRO A 330 -22.79 12.47 9.40
C PRO A 330 -22.02 11.53 10.34
N ALA A 331 -20.68 11.48 10.26
CA ALA A 331 -19.84 10.60 11.05
C ALA A 331 -20.01 10.83 12.56
N ILE A 332 -19.97 12.09 13.00
CA ILE A 332 -20.23 12.48 14.39
C ILE A 332 -21.59 11.97 14.89
N ARG A 333 -22.66 12.05 14.07
CA ARG A 333 -23.98 11.51 14.43
C ARG A 333 -23.98 9.99 14.51
N ILE A 334 -23.25 9.31 13.63
CA ILE A 334 -23.11 7.85 13.63
C ILE A 334 -22.43 7.36 14.90
N LEU A 335 -21.31 7.98 15.31
CA LEU A 335 -20.60 7.65 16.56
C LEU A 335 -21.51 7.81 17.79
N GLY A 336 -22.34 8.86 17.79
CA GLY A 336 -23.44 9.04 18.75
C GLY A 336 -24.39 7.83 18.78
N LYS A 337 -24.90 7.40 17.62
CA LYS A 337 -25.82 6.24 17.49
C LYS A 337 -25.19 4.90 17.85
N MET A 338 -23.89 4.75 17.60
CA MET A 338 -23.11 3.58 17.99
C MET A 338 -22.86 3.51 19.50
N ALA A 339 -22.92 4.66 20.21
CA ALA A 339 -22.27 4.85 21.50
C ALA A 339 -20.78 4.45 21.44
N ALA A 340 -20.06 5.11 20.53
CA ALA A 340 -18.63 5.02 20.42
C ALA A 340 -17.95 5.87 21.51
N GLU A 341 -17.72 5.28 22.69
CA GLU A 341 -16.95 5.87 23.79
C GLU A 341 -15.53 6.29 23.33
N GLU A 342 -14.99 5.57 22.34
CA GLU A 342 -13.71 5.79 21.69
C GLU A 342 -13.61 7.18 21.02
N ALA A 343 -14.74 7.76 20.61
CA ALA A 343 -14.81 9.09 20.00
C ALA A 343 -14.89 10.24 21.01
N THR A 344 -14.95 9.95 22.31
CA THR A 344 -15.28 10.95 23.35
C THR A 344 -14.30 12.11 23.36
N ASP A 345 -12.99 11.85 23.36
CA ASP A 345 -11.96 12.89 23.44
C ASP A 345 -12.04 13.84 22.23
N THR A 346 -12.04 13.29 21.00
CA THR A 346 -12.19 14.04 19.74
C THR A 346 -13.46 14.88 19.72
N LEU A 347 -14.59 14.36 20.22
CA LEU A 347 -15.84 15.09 20.27
C LEU A 347 -15.84 16.19 21.35
N VAL A 348 -15.17 15.98 22.49
CA VAL A 348 -15.02 16.99 23.53
C VAL A 348 -14.19 18.18 23.03
N GLU A 349 -13.15 17.95 22.22
CA GLU A 349 -12.37 19.03 21.59
C GLU A 349 -13.20 19.94 20.66
N TYR A 350 -14.31 19.45 20.12
CA TYR A 350 -15.21 20.22 19.25
C TYR A 350 -16.35 20.92 19.98
N VAL A 351 -16.48 20.73 21.29
CA VAL A 351 -17.47 21.46 22.10
C VAL A 351 -17.24 22.99 22.06
N PRO A 352 -16.01 23.52 22.24
CA PRO A 352 -15.74 24.96 22.20
C PRO A 352 -15.58 25.58 20.79
N GLU A 353 -16.06 24.93 19.72
CA GLU A 353 -15.92 25.42 18.35
C GLU A 353 -16.94 26.54 18.02
N ASP A 354 -16.59 27.77 18.41
CA ASP A 354 -17.44 28.98 18.28
C ASP A 354 -17.80 29.36 16.83
N SER A 355 -17.20 28.69 15.81
CA SER A 355 -17.37 29.05 14.40
C SER A 355 -18.47 28.28 13.64
N ASN A 356 -19.00 27.17 14.19
CA ASN A 356 -19.94 26.30 13.46
C ASN A 356 -21.09 25.74 14.34
N PRO A 357 -22.22 26.47 14.43
CA PRO A 357 -23.39 26.06 15.22
C PRO A 357 -24.07 24.76 14.76
N GLN A 358 -23.85 24.30 13.52
CA GLN A 358 -24.38 23.02 13.04
C GLN A 358 -23.52 21.86 13.53
N LEU A 359 -22.20 22.01 13.49
CA LEU A 359 -21.23 21.05 14.03
C LEU A 359 -21.42 20.88 15.55
N GLN A 360 -21.46 21.98 16.32
CA GLN A 360 -21.72 21.94 17.76
C GLN A 360 -23.01 21.16 18.10
N LYS A 361 -24.11 21.37 17.35
CA LYS A 361 -25.37 20.62 17.56
C LYS A 361 -25.24 19.12 17.29
N ALA A 362 -24.43 18.72 16.32
CA ALA A 362 -24.12 17.31 16.06
C ALA A 362 -23.27 16.72 17.19
N VAL A 363 -22.20 17.42 17.60
CA VAL A 363 -21.27 17.04 18.67
C VAL A 363 -21.99 16.87 20.01
N PHE A 364 -22.75 17.88 20.45
CA PHE A 364 -23.47 17.83 21.72
C PHE A 364 -24.45 16.64 21.75
N LYS A 365 -25.19 16.43 20.65
CA LYS A 365 -26.10 15.29 20.53
C LYS A 365 -25.33 13.96 20.57
N ALA A 366 -24.19 13.85 19.88
CA ALA A 366 -23.38 12.64 19.86
C ALA A 366 -22.82 12.28 21.24
N LEU A 367 -22.22 13.26 21.95
CA LEU A 367 -21.76 13.10 23.33
C LEU A 367 -22.90 12.67 24.28
N GLY A 368 -24.10 13.21 24.07
CA GLY A 368 -25.32 12.79 24.75
C GLY A 368 -25.74 11.35 24.45
N GLU A 369 -25.68 10.91 23.19
CA GLU A 369 -26.07 9.56 22.78
C GLU A 369 -25.02 8.48 23.11
N ILE A 370 -23.74 8.86 23.20
CA ILE A 370 -22.65 8.07 23.81
C ILE A 370 -22.88 7.94 25.33
N GLY A 371 -23.27 9.04 25.98
CA GLY A 371 -23.40 9.14 27.43
C GLY A 371 -22.09 9.53 28.13
N ALA A 372 -21.24 10.30 27.45
CA ALA A 372 -19.87 10.62 27.86
C ALA A 372 -19.79 11.47 29.17
N PRO A 373 -19.37 10.91 30.32
CA PRO A 373 -19.27 11.67 31.57
C PRO A 373 -18.17 12.75 31.54
N GLU A 374 -17.16 12.63 30.68
CA GLU A 374 -16.08 13.60 30.48
C GLU A 374 -16.61 14.91 29.88
N ALA A 375 -17.63 14.83 29.03
CA ALA A 375 -18.23 15.98 28.35
C ALA A 375 -19.10 16.87 29.26
N VAL A 376 -19.37 16.48 30.50
CA VAL A 376 -20.29 17.18 31.40
C VAL A 376 -19.85 18.63 31.68
N GLN A 377 -18.58 18.86 32.01
CA GLN A 377 -18.12 20.24 32.27
C GLN A 377 -18.04 21.07 30.97
N PRO A 378 -17.43 20.60 29.87
CA PRO A 378 -17.46 21.31 28.59
C PRO A 378 -18.87 21.70 28.12
N LEU A 379 -19.87 20.82 28.28
CA LEU A 379 -21.26 21.11 27.91
C LEU A 379 -21.96 22.05 28.90
N ALA A 380 -21.64 21.99 30.20
CA ALA A 380 -22.16 22.90 31.20
C ALA A 380 -21.66 24.34 30.97
N ASP A 381 -20.41 24.53 30.57
CA ASP A 381 -19.84 25.84 30.23
C ASP A 381 -20.61 26.50 29.06
N ARG A 382 -21.18 25.70 28.14
CA ARG A 382 -22.00 26.15 27.00
C ARG A 382 -23.45 26.54 27.37
N LEU A 383 -23.79 26.56 28.67
CA LEU A 383 -25.06 27.10 29.17
C LEU A 383 -24.97 28.60 29.55
N ASP A 384 -23.77 29.19 29.59
CA ASP A 384 -23.56 30.56 30.05
C ASP A 384 -24.36 31.57 29.21
N PRO A 385 -25.24 32.40 29.83
CA PRO A 385 -25.93 33.47 29.11
C PRO A 385 -24.99 34.49 28.46
N GLU A 386 -23.81 34.75 29.03
CA GLU A 386 -22.84 35.77 28.62
C GLU A 386 -21.71 35.24 27.72
N GLY A 387 -21.69 33.94 27.41
CA GLY A 387 -20.69 33.31 26.52
C GLY A 387 -20.82 33.70 25.05
N ASP A 388 -19.74 33.54 24.29
CA ASP A 388 -19.64 33.92 22.86
C ASP A 388 -20.41 32.98 21.89
N ASP A 389 -21.00 31.88 22.38
CA ASP A 389 -21.79 30.91 21.60
C ASP A 389 -23.09 31.45 21.00
N ASP A 390 -23.48 30.89 19.85
CA ASP A 390 -24.80 31.07 19.24
C ASP A 390 -25.94 30.61 20.19
N GLU A 391 -26.89 31.51 20.48
CA GLU A 391 -28.03 31.24 21.39
C GLU A 391 -28.81 29.95 21.02
N LEU A 392 -28.78 29.51 19.76
CA LEU A 392 -29.45 28.31 19.27
C LEU A 392 -28.74 26.99 19.64
N VAL A 393 -27.48 27.02 20.09
CA VAL A 393 -26.74 25.80 20.51
C VAL A 393 -26.98 25.47 21.99
N ARG A 394 -27.23 26.47 22.84
CA ARG A 394 -27.39 26.30 24.30
C ARG A 394 -28.51 25.31 24.70
N PRO A 395 -29.69 25.28 24.06
CA PRO A 395 -30.71 24.25 24.33
C PRO A 395 -30.26 22.83 23.97
N HIS A 396 -29.28 22.68 23.08
CA HIS A 396 -28.72 21.38 22.70
C HIS A 396 -27.67 20.92 23.73
N ALA A 397 -26.89 21.83 24.30
CA ALA A 397 -25.98 21.53 25.41
C ALA A 397 -26.76 21.03 26.64
N ALA A 398 -27.83 21.73 27.03
CA ALA A 398 -28.73 21.28 28.10
C ALA A 398 -29.32 19.89 27.83
N ARG A 399 -29.79 19.63 26.60
CA ARG A 399 -30.30 18.30 26.21
C ARG A 399 -29.22 17.21 26.24
N ALA A 400 -28.00 17.52 25.82
CA ALA A 400 -26.88 16.59 25.86
C ALA A 400 -26.57 16.16 27.30
N LEU A 401 -26.48 17.11 28.24
CA LEU A 401 -26.33 16.84 29.68
C LEU A 401 -27.45 15.94 30.22
N GLY A 402 -28.69 16.18 29.80
CA GLY A 402 -29.84 15.33 30.15
C GLY A 402 -29.77 13.90 29.59
N LEU A 403 -29.16 13.72 28.41
CA LEU A 403 -28.93 12.40 27.81
C LEU A 403 -27.77 11.64 28.46
N ILE A 404 -26.70 12.36 28.87
CA ILE A 404 -25.59 11.80 29.66
C ILE A 404 -26.11 11.30 31.02
N GLY A 405 -27.01 12.05 31.65
CA GLY A 405 -27.65 11.64 32.92
C GLY A 405 -26.75 11.76 34.16
N ASP A 406 -25.55 12.33 34.03
CA ASP A 406 -24.61 12.47 35.15
C ASP A 406 -25.07 13.54 36.15
N THR A 407 -25.03 13.20 37.44
CA THR A 407 -25.50 14.08 38.51
C THR A 407 -24.68 15.37 38.68
N ARG A 408 -23.46 15.44 38.16
CA ARG A 408 -22.64 16.67 38.13
C ARG A 408 -23.27 17.78 37.28
N ALA A 409 -24.18 17.43 36.38
CA ALA A 409 -24.94 18.40 35.58
C ALA A 409 -26.11 19.07 36.33
N VAL A 410 -26.47 18.60 37.54
CA VAL A 410 -27.66 19.10 38.25
C VAL A 410 -27.54 20.59 38.60
N ASP A 411 -26.45 21.02 39.23
CA ASP A 411 -26.29 22.43 39.63
C ASP A 411 -26.26 23.38 38.40
N PRO A 412 -25.45 23.14 37.34
CA PRO A 412 -25.46 24.02 36.15
C PRO A 412 -26.80 24.07 35.42
N LEU A 413 -27.56 22.96 35.38
CA LEU A 413 -28.89 22.95 34.78
C LEU A 413 -29.93 23.66 35.66
N ALA A 414 -29.80 23.61 36.98
CA ALA A 414 -30.66 24.35 37.90
C ALA A 414 -30.42 25.87 37.78
N ASP A 415 -29.16 26.30 37.75
CA ASP A 415 -28.78 27.70 37.50
C ASP A 415 -29.33 28.21 36.16
N ALA A 416 -29.21 27.40 35.09
CA ALA A 416 -29.75 27.74 33.77
C ALA A 416 -31.30 27.79 33.75
N LEU A 417 -31.98 26.95 34.55
CA LEU A 417 -33.44 26.96 34.69
C LEU A 417 -33.94 28.20 35.46
N GLU A 418 -33.22 28.64 36.48
CA GLU A 418 -33.54 29.84 37.26
C GLU A 418 -33.29 31.13 36.46
N ALA A 419 -32.07 31.29 35.95
CA ALA A 419 -31.54 32.62 35.58
C ALA A 419 -31.39 32.89 34.08
N HIS A 420 -31.43 31.87 33.20
CA HIS A 420 -31.13 32.07 31.79
C HIS A 420 -32.25 32.88 31.07
N PRO A 421 -31.93 33.91 30.25
CA PRO A 421 -32.93 34.82 29.68
C PRO A 421 -33.81 34.20 28.58
N SER A 422 -33.39 33.08 27.99
CA SER A 422 -34.16 32.34 26.98
C SER A 422 -34.96 31.19 27.60
N ASP A 423 -36.29 31.24 27.48
CA ASP A 423 -37.21 30.21 27.92
C ASP A 423 -36.99 28.85 27.23
N ASP A 424 -36.46 28.83 26.00
CA ASP A 424 -36.12 27.56 25.30
C ASP A 424 -34.95 26.84 25.98
N VAL A 425 -33.98 27.58 26.51
CA VAL A 425 -32.86 27.03 27.30
C VAL A 425 -33.38 26.57 28.67
N ARG A 426 -34.19 27.39 29.35
CA ARG A 426 -34.82 27.02 30.64
C ARG A 426 -35.64 25.74 30.52
N ALA A 427 -36.48 25.62 29.48
CA ALA A 427 -37.26 24.42 29.23
C ALA A 427 -36.39 23.20 28.87
N ALA A 428 -35.28 23.39 28.13
CA ALA A 428 -34.32 22.32 27.86
C ALA A 428 -33.59 21.86 29.13
N ALA A 429 -33.23 22.78 30.02
CA ALA A 429 -32.61 22.47 31.32
C ALA A 429 -33.59 21.74 32.25
N GLY A 430 -34.85 22.20 32.32
CA GLY A 430 -35.92 21.51 33.04
C GLY A 430 -36.18 20.10 32.52
N TRP A 431 -36.19 19.90 31.19
CA TRP A 431 -36.27 18.58 30.59
C TRP A 431 -35.09 17.68 30.96
N ALA A 432 -33.87 18.22 30.95
CA ALA A 432 -32.63 17.50 31.24
C ALA A 432 -32.55 17.04 32.70
N LEU A 433 -32.89 17.91 33.64
CA LEU A 433 -33.03 17.58 35.06
C LEU A 433 -34.06 16.46 35.29
N ARG A 434 -35.17 16.45 34.55
CA ARG A 434 -36.14 15.33 34.58
C ARG A 434 -35.62 14.04 33.95
N GLN A 435 -34.65 14.08 33.04
CA GLN A 435 -33.99 12.86 32.51
C GLN A 435 -32.98 12.29 33.52
N ILE A 436 -32.20 13.17 34.18
CA ILE A 436 -31.31 12.78 35.29
C ILE A 436 -32.12 12.12 36.42
N GLY A 437 -33.32 12.65 36.71
CA GLY A 437 -34.34 11.94 37.49
C GLY A 437 -34.02 11.73 38.97
N THR A 438 -32.96 12.36 39.49
CA THR A 438 -32.68 12.37 40.94
C THR A 438 -33.78 13.14 41.68
N ARG A 439 -33.99 12.83 42.96
CA ARG A 439 -34.95 13.55 43.82
C ARG A 439 -34.69 15.06 43.80
N GLU A 440 -33.42 15.46 43.92
CA GLU A 440 -32.93 16.83 43.87
C GLU A 440 -33.21 17.51 42.52
N ALA A 441 -32.88 16.86 41.40
CA ALA A 441 -33.14 17.40 40.06
C ALA A 441 -34.65 17.57 39.79
N LEU A 442 -35.49 16.64 40.26
CA LEU A 442 -36.94 16.75 40.15
C LEU A 442 -37.51 17.86 41.04
N GLU A 443 -37.00 18.01 42.27
CA GLU A 443 -37.39 19.09 43.19
C GLU A 443 -37.05 20.48 42.61
N ALA A 444 -35.86 20.65 42.03
CA ALA A 444 -35.44 21.90 41.37
C ALA A 444 -36.38 22.31 40.22
N VAL A 445 -36.90 21.35 39.45
CA VAL A 445 -37.81 21.64 38.33
C VAL A 445 -39.25 21.87 38.80
N ALA A 446 -39.70 21.17 39.86
CA ALA A 446 -41.07 21.24 40.36
C ALA A 446 -41.46 22.59 40.98
N GLU A 447 -40.48 23.42 41.38
CA GLU A 447 -40.71 24.81 41.82
C GLU A 447 -41.29 25.68 40.69
N TYR A 448 -40.92 25.42 39.43
CA TYR A 448 -41.32 26.23 38.27
C TYR A 448 -42.64 25.81 37.60
N ALA A 449 -43.39 24.85 38.16
CA ALA A 449 -44.64 24.39 37.52
C ALA A 449 -45.74 25.47 37.43
N ASP A 450 -45.66 26.51 38.26
CA ASP A 450 -46.62 27.61 38.32
C ASP A 450 -46.06 28.91 37.66
N GLU A 451 -44.96 28.78 36.91
CA GLU A 451 -44.29 29.84 36.14
C GLU A 451 -45.15 30.37 34.99
N HIS A 452 -44.93 31.63 34.58
CA HIS A 452 -45.66 32.28 33.49
C HIS A 452 -45.29 31.76 32.09
N SER A 453 -44.10 31.16 31.94
CA SER A 453 -43.67 30.54 30.69
C SER A 453 -44.24 29.12 30.57
N PHE A 454 -45.15 28.93 29.62
CA PHE A 454 -45.83 27.65 29.39
C PHE A 454 -44.88 26.48 29.11
N VAL A 455 -43.75 26.73 28.44
CA VAL A 455 -42.78 25.67 28.11
C VAL A 455 -42.00 25.22 29.34
N VAL A 456 -41.73 26.12 30.29
CA VAL A 456 -41.07 25.81 31.56
C VAL A 456 -42.06 25.18 32.55
N SER A 457 -43.27 25.75 32.66
CA SER A 457 -44.32 25.25 33.56
C SER A 457 -44.70 23.81 33.25
N THR A 458 -44.80 23.45 31.96
CA THR A 458 -45.07 22.09 31.47
C THR A 458 -44.03 21.07 31.94
N GLU A 459 -42.77 21.47 32.13
CA GLU A 459 -41.73 20.58 32.67
C GLU A 459 -41.82 20.50 34.20
N GLY A 460 -42.08 21.62 34.89
CA GLY A 460 -42.36 21.67 36.33
C GLY A 460 -43.54 20.80 36.75
N GLU A 461 -44.64 20.81 36.00
CA GLU A 461 -45.82 19.98 36.26
C GLU A 461 -45.46 18.49 36.23
N LYS A 462 -44.75 18.04 35.19
CA LYS A 462 -44.30 16.64 35.06
C LYS A 462 -43.29 16.24 36.14
N ALA A 463 -42.43 17.16 36.58
CA ALA A 463 -41.49 16.90 37.66
C ALA A 463 -42.22 16.68 38.98
N ARG A 464 -43.24 17.50 39.27
CA ARG A 464 -44.12 17.36 40.43
C ARG A 464 -44.91 16.05 40.41
N GLU A 465 -45.50 15.69 39.27
CA GLU A 465 -46.17 14.40 39.09
C GLU A 465 -45.23 13.21 39.38
N ALA A 466 -43.99 13.25 38.88
CA ALA A 466 -43.00 12.20 39.15
C ALA A 466 -42.55 12.13 40.62
N LEU A 467 -42.50 13.26 41.34
CA LEU A 467 -42.22 13.30 42.78
C LEU A 467 -43.35 12.68 43.60
N ASP A 468 -44.60 13.01 43.26
CA ASP A 468 -45.83 12.52 43.90
C ASP A 468 -46.00 11.00 43.68
N GLU A 469 -45.75 10.51 42.46
CA GLU A 469 -45.76 9.06 42.14
C GLU A 469 -44.69 8.27 42.91
N ALA A 470 -43.57 8.93 43.24
CA ALA A 470 -42.46 8.33 43.97
C ALA A 470 -42.58 8.44 45.50
N GLU A 471 -43.62 9.10 46.04
CA GLU A 471 -43.89 9.05 47.49
C GLU A 471 -44.48 7.69 47.91
N PRO A 472 -43.95 7.03 48.95
CA PRO A 472 -44.54 5.80 49.45
C PRO A 472 -45.92 6.07 50.06
N ALA A 473 -46.93 5.33 49.61
CA ALA A 473 -48.32 5.49 50.05
C ALA A 473 -48.43 5.56 51.60
N PRO A 474 -49.23 6.51 52.15
CA PRO A 474 -49.22 6.81 53.57
C PRO A 474 -49.54 5.57 54.42
N THR A 475 -48.62 5.22 55.31
CA THR A 475 -48.79 4.10 56.25
C THR A 475 -49.96 4.40 57.20
N ALA A 476 -51.03 3.63 57.06
CA ALA A 476 -52.32 3.80 57.76
C ALA A 476 -52.36 3.19 59.18
#